data_AF-A0A397BFX4-F1
#
_entry.id   AF-A0A397BFX4-F1
#
_cell.length_a   1.000
_cell.length_b   1.000
_cell.length_c   1.000
_cell.angle_alpha   90.00
_cell.angle_beta   90.00
_cell.angle_gamma   90.00
#
_symmetry.space_group_name_H-M   'P 1'
#
loop_
_entity.id
_entity.type
_entity.pdbx_description
1 polymer ?
#
loop_
_entity_poly.entity_id
_entity_poly.type
_entity_poly.pdbx_seq_one_letter_code
_entity_poly.pdbx_strand_id
1 'polypeptide(L)'
;YPPGAAYGGLTAQSYRPQARQSSRVGSTLYYTPSYQPKLQPIEFIWGTVKQKMARRLSTSMIDMDARLKKFMSEVTSSQWVCAHGNAQAFEDKYAGLDDDRETILLDDLATQVDEAKNEEMRRASTEDSTAARSEQAGALVCDEAMKSQGKRKAEDGDGESNASGGNMLKILTLMNEGNRSVLDLRKFMFERELEEPKKERKREVEELQCDFKERKMDRQREVEERQKDHEVQMQQMQLMQSAMTTVLDALVKKL
;
A
#
# COMPACT_ATOMS: atom_id res chain seq x y z
N TYR A 1 -11.43 -24.19 -28.77
CA TYR A 1 -11.22 -22.73 -28.64
C TYR A 1 -12.57 -22.03 -28.52
N PRO A 2 -12.93 -21.48 -27.36
CA PRO A 2 -13.76 -20.28 -27.28
C PRO A 2 -12.86 -19.03 -27.39
N PRO A 3 -13.22 -18.01 -28.18
CA PRO A 3 -12.58 -16.70 -28.13
C PRO A 3 -13.17 -15.84 -26.99
N GLY A 4 -12.46 -14.78 -26.58
CA GLY A 4 -13.05 -13.71 -25.75
C GLY A 4 -12.72 -13.70 -24.26
N ALA A 5 -11.75 -14.50 -23.79
CA ALA A 5 -11.19 -14.30 -22.45
C ALA A 5 -10.35 -12.99 -22.43
N ALA A 6 -10.99 -11.87 -22.11
CA ALA A 6 -10.30 -10.61 -21.89
C ALA A 6 -9.31 -10.78 -20.72
N TYR A 7 -8.04 -10.48 -20.96
CA TYR A 7 -7.01 -10.53 -19.92
C TYR A 7 -7.32 -9.45 -18.87
N GLY A 8 -7.84 -9.87 -17.72
CA GLY A 8 -7.97 -8.99 -16.56
C GLY A 8 -6.60 -8.41 -16.23
N GLY A 9 -6.52 -7.08 -16.22
CA GLY A 9 -5.27 -6.37 -15.93
C GLY A 9 -4.85 -6.64 -14.50
N LEU A 10 -3.93 -7.59 -14.29
CA LEU A 10 -3.23 -7.75 -13.03
C LEU A 10 -2.50 -6.44 -12.74
N THR A 11 -3.00 -5.70 -11.76
CA THR A 11 -2.42 -4.43 -11.30
C THR A 11 -0.94 -4.64 -11.01
N ALA A 12 -0.08 -3.78 -11.55
CA ALA A 12 1.34 -3.81 -11.22
C ALA A 12 1.50 -3.76 -9.70
N GLN A 13 2.14 -4.79 -9.14
CA GLN A 13 2.73 -4.71 -7.82
C GLN A 13 4.02 -3.90 -7.95
N SER A 14 4.27 -3.02 -6.97
CA SER A 14 5.40 -2.09 -7.04
C SER A 14 6.71 -2.82 -7.27
N TYR A 15 7.45 -2.39 -8.31
CA TYR A 15 8.71 -3.01 -8.68
C TYR A 15 9.89 -2.12 -8.32
N ARG A 16 10.43 -2.36 -7.13
CA ARG A 16 11.73 -1.83 -6.71
C ARG A 16 12.77 -2.95 -6.77
N PRO A 17 13.87 -2.80 -7.55
CA PRO A 17 14.96 -3.77 -7.56
C PRO A 17 15.59 -3.93 -6.16
N GLN A 18 15.27 -5.02 -5.47
CA GLN A 18 15.86 -5.36 -4.18
C GLN A 18 16.95 -6.41 -4.35
N ALA A 19 18.18 -6.03 -4.04
CA ALA A 19 19.33 -6.94 -3.94
C ALA A 19 19.42 -7.54 -2.53
N ARG A 20 19.35 -8.88 -2.41
CA ARG A 20 19.61 -9.61 -1.15
C ARG A 20 20.84 -10.50 -1.31
N GLN A 21 21.76 -10.47 -0.36
CA GLN A 21 22.95 -11.33 -0.40
C GLN A 21 22.61 -12.79 -0.03
N SER A 22 23.08 -13.75 -0.82
CA SER A 22 22.94 -15.17 -0.52
C SER A 22 23.96 -15.60 0.55
N SER A 23 23.46 -15.84 1.77
CA SER A 23 24.26 -16.16 2.96
C SER A 23 25.11 -17.43 2.89
N ARG A 24 25.00 -18.23 1.82
CA ARG A 24 25.78 -19.46 1.61
C ARG A 24 26.82 -19.38 0.49
N VAL A 25 26.74 -18.39 -0.41
CA VAL A 25 27.55 -18.33 -1.65
C VAL A 25 28.12 -16.93 -1.93
N GLY A 26 27.73 -15.90 -1.16
CA GLY A 26 28.18 -14.52 -1.36
C GLY A 26 27.62 -13.84 -2.62
N SER A 27 26.81 -14.56 -3.40
CA SER A 27 26.17 -14.03 -4.62
C SER A 27 25.01 -13.09 -4.26
N THR A 28 24.94 -11.94 -4.92
CA THR A 28 23.77 -11.06 -4.86
C THR A 28 22.62 -11.67 -5.65
N LEU A 29 21.50 -11.91 -4.97
CA LEU A 29 20.24 -12.33 -5.57
C LEU A 29 19.34 -11.11 -5.77
N TYR A 30 18.89 -10.89 -7.01
CA TYR A 30 17.96 -9.81 -7.35
C TYR A 30 16.52 -10.29 -7.22
N TYR A 31 15.66 -9.45 -6.63
CA TYR A 31 14.22 -9.70 -6.56
C TYR A 31 13.58 -9.61 -7.95
N THR A 32 12.80 -10.65 -8.30
CA THR A 32 11.91 -10.66 -9.48
C THR A 32 10.51 -11.03 -9.00
N PRO A 33 9.47 -10.20 -9.29
CA PRO A 33 8.09 -10.53 -8.95
C PRO A 33 7.61 -11.81 -9.63
N SER A 34 6.68 -12.49 -8.95
CA SER A 34 5.99 -13.67 -9.49
C SER A 34 5.35 -13.38 -10.86
N TYR A 35 5.48 -14.33 -11.79
CA TYR A 35 4.88 -14.28 -13.12
C TYR A 35 5.34 -13.13 -14.05
N GLN A 36 6.54 -12.56 -13.85
CA GLN A 36 7.12 -11.54 -14.74
C GLN A 36 8.28 -12.07 -15.62
N PRO A 37 8.02 -12.93 -16.63
CA PRO A 37 9.07 -13.44 -17.53
C PRO A 37 9.71 -12.33 -18.40
N LYS A 38 9.07 -11.16 -18.52
CA LYS A 38 9.60 -9.99 -19.23
C LYS A 38 10.83 -9.37 -18.55
N LEU A 39 10.97 -9.56 -17.24
CA LEU A 39 12.10 -9.10 -16.42
C LEU A 39 13.26 -10.10 -16.41
N GLN A 40 13.19 -11.15 -17.24
CA GLN A 40 14.20 -12.22 -17.27
C GLN A 40 14.88 -12.26 -18.64
N PRO A 41 16.09 -11.69 -18.79
CA PRO A 41 16.82 -11.63 -20.07
C PRO A 41 16.96 -12.99 -20.77
N ILE A 42 17.01 -14.09 -20.00
CA ILE A 42 17.07 -15.46 -20.52
C ILE A 42 15.87 -15.82 -21.39
N GLU A 43 14.67 -15.26 -21.18
CA GLU A 43 13.51 -15.54 -22.03
C GLU A 43 13.62 -14.89 -23.43
N PHE A 44 14.30 -13.74 -23.55
CA PHE A 44 14.61 -13.15 -24.86
C PHE A 44 15.63 -14.01 -25.63
N ILE A 45 16.64 -14.54 -24.92
CA ILE A 45 17.59 -15.50 -25.50
C ILE A 45 16.88 -16.81 -25.89
N TRP A 46 15.98 -17.33 -25.06
CA TRP A 46 15.16 -18.48 -25.41
C TRP A 46 14.26 -18.19 -26.62
N GLY A 47 13.66 -17.00 -26.74
CA GLY A 47 12.93 -16.61 -27.94
C GLY A 47 13.79 -16.69 -29.20
N THR A 48 15.00 -16.13 -29.14
CA THR A 48 16.00 -16.17 -30.23
C THR A 48 16.38 -17.61 -30.61
N VAL A 49 16.66 -18.46 -29.62
CA VAL A 49 17.07 -19.86 -29.84
C VAL A 49 15.90 -20.72 -30.32
N LYS A 50 14.69 -20.56 -29.75
CA LYS A 50 13.45 -21.19 -30.22
C LYS A 50 13.16 -20.80 -31.68
N GLN A 51 13.41 -19.53 -32.08
CA GLN A 51 13.27 -19.09 -33.47
C GLN A 51 14.30 -19.74 -34.42
N LYS A 52 15.55 -19.94 -33.99
CA LYS A 52 16.54 -20.74 -34.76
C LYS A 52 16.13 -22.22 -34.84
N MET A 53 15.63 -22.79 -33.75
CA MET A 53 15.15 -24.18 -33.69
C MET A 53 14.00 -24.42 -34.67
N ALA A 54 12.99 -23.55 -34.69
CA ALA A 54 11.79 -23.67 -35.53
C ALA A 54 12.06 -23.72 -37.04
N ARG A 55 13.21 -23.24 -37.52
CA ARG A 55 13.58 -23.26 -38.96
C ARG A 55 13.80 -24.66 -39.53
N ARG A 56 13.96 -25.69 -38.69
CA ARG A 56 14.07 -27.09 -39.11
C ARG A 56 13.58 -28.00 -37.97
N LEU A 57 12.74 -28.98 -38.27
CA LEU A 57 12.41 -30.01 -37.28
C LEU A 57 13.66 -30.85 -36.94
N SER A 58 13.76 -31.35 -35.71
CA SER A 58 14.81 -32.30 -35.33
C SER A 58 14.36 -33.72 -35.65
N THR A 59 15.26 -34.55 -36.18
CA THR A 59 14.95 -35.96 -36.51
C THR A 59 15.13 -36.92 -35.33
N SER A 60 15.83 -36.49 -34.27
CA SER A 60 16.01 -37.25 -33.04
C SER A 60 16.26 -36.32 -31.84
N MET A 61 16.22 -36.88 -30.63
CA MET A 61 16.60 -36.15 -29.42
C MET A 61 18.08 -35.73 -29.43
N ILE A 62 18.96 -36.52 -30.06
CA ILE A 62 20.40 -36.22 -30.17
C ILE A 62 20.62 -35.05 -31.13
N ASP A 63 19.91 -35.02 -32.27
CA ASP A 63 19.90 -33.85 -33.18
C ASP A 63 19.34 -32.61 -32.48
N MET A 64 18.31 -32.76 -31.65
CA MET A 64 17.73 -31.65 -30.87
C MET A 64 18.72 -31.06 -29.86
N ASP A 65 19.36 -31.90 -29.03
CA ASP A 65 20.35 -31.49 -28.04
C ASP A 65 21.60 -30.85 -28.68
N ALA A 66 22.16 -31.47 -29.72
CA ALA A 66 23.32 -30.94 -30.43
C ALA A 66 23.03 -29.57 -31.07
N ARG A 67 21.84 -29.40 -31.65
CA ARG A 67 21.39 -28.11 -32.19
C ARG A 67 21.10 -27.07 -31.11
N LEU A 68 20.53 -27.47 -29.99
CA LEU A 68 20.25 -26.57 -28.87
C LEU A 68 21.56 -26.00 -28.31
N LYS A 69 22.55 -26.87 -28.04
CA LYS A 69 23.90 -26.50 -27.61
C LYS A 69 24.58 -25.57 -28.62
N LYS A 70 24.54 -25.92 -29.91
CA LYS A 70 25.05 -25.06 -31.00
C LYS A 70 24.38 -23.69 -30.99
N PHE A 71 23.06 -23.62 -31.02
CA PHE A 71 22.34 -22.34 -31.10
C PHE A 71 22.48 -21.47 -29.85
N MET A 72 22.68 -22.07 -28.66
CA MET A 72 23.09 -21.35 -27.44
C MET A 72 24.51 -20.79 -27.55
N SER A 73 25.47 -21.56 -28.08
CA SER A 73 26.86 -21.07 -28.30
C SER A 73 26.97 -20.01 -29.40
N GLU A 74 26.00 -19.93 -30.30
CA GLU A 74 25.88 -18.87 -31.31
C GLU A 74 25.18 -17.58 -30.80
N VAL A 75 24.84 -17.48 -29.51
CA VAL A 75 24.26 -16.25 -28.94
C VAL A 75 25.38 -15.25 -28.67
N THR A 76 25.40 -14.14 -29.40
CA THR A 76 26.47 -13.14 -29.30
C THR A 76 26.36 -12.31 -28.02
N SER A 77 27.48 -11.73 -27.56
CA SER A 77 27.48 -10.78 -26.45
C SER A 77 26.50 -9.61 -26.68
N SER A 78 26.41 -9.11 -27.92
CA SER A 78 25.44 -8.07 -28.29
C SER A 78 23.97 -8.50 -28.13
N GLN A 79 23.65 -9.79 -28.28
CA GLN A 79 22.30 -10.31 -28.01
C GLN A 79 22.02 -10.40 -26.51
N TRP A 80 23.01 -10.74 -25.68
CA TRP A 80 22.89 -10.68 -24.21
C TRP A 80 22.72 -9.25 -23.69
N VAL A 81 23.49 -8.29 -24.21
CA VAL A 81 23.34 -6.87 -23.88
C VAL A 81 21.96 -6.33 -24.31
N CYS A 82 21.47 -6.71 -25.50
CA CYS A 82 20.12 -6.37 -25.95
C CYS A 82 19.04 -7.01 -25.06
N ALA A 83 19.22 -8.27 -24.63
CA ALA A 83 18.31 -8.94 -23.70
C ALA A 83 18.24 -8.25 -22.33
N HIS A 84 19.39 -7.78 -21.81
CA HIS A 84 19.45 -6.98 -20.58
C HIS A 84 18.74 -5.64 -20.76
N GLY A 85 19.04 -4.88 -21.82
CA GLY A 85 18.40 -3.59 -22.10
C GLY A 85 16.88 -3.71 -22.27
N ASN A 86 16.39 -4.81 -22.86
CA ASN A 86 14.96 -5.08 -22.97
C ASN A 86 14.30 -5.37 -21.60
N ALA A 87 14.97 -6.12 -20.71
CA ALA A 87 14.47 -6.34 -19.35
C ALA A 87 14.44 -5.03 -18.56
N GLN A 88 15.53 -4.25 -18.59
CA GLN A 88 15.64 -2.96 -17.94
C GLN A 88 14.57 -1.96 -18.44
N ALA A 89 14.28 -1.91 -19.75
CA ALA A 89 13.21 -1.08 -20.29
C ALA A 89 11.79 -1.52 -19.83
N PHE A 90 11.62 -2.75 -19.32
CA PHE A 90 10.42 -3.13 -18.58
C PHE A 90 10.51 -2.73 -17.10
N GLU A 91 11.68 -2.85 -16.44
CA GLU A 91 11.92 -2.37 -15.07
C GLU A 91 11.60 -0.87 -14.93
N ASP A 92 12.18 -0.03 -15.80
CA ASP A 92 11.94 1.41 -15.87
C ASP A 92 10.44 1.72 -16.05
N LYS A 93 9.75 0.93 -16.87
CA LYS A 93 8.31 1.06 -17.11
C LYS A 93 7.45 0.64 -15.91
N TYR A 94 7.87 -0.33 -15.11
CA TYR A 94 7.15 -0.68 -13.88
C TYR A 94 7.41 0.35 -12.78
N ALA A 95 8.61 0.91 -12.68
CA ALA A 95 8.94 1.97 -11.74
C ALA A 95 8.13 3.27 -11.99
N GLY A 96 8.05 3.74 -13.24
CA GLY A 96 7.27 4.94 -13.58
C GLY A 96 5.76 4.82 -13.28
N LEU A 97 5.21 3.59 -13.32
CA LEU A 97 3.82 3.33 -12.95
C LEU A 97 3.57 3.35 -11.43
N ASP A 98 4.61 3.26 -10.60
CA ASP A 98 4.51 3.51 -9.16
C ASP A 98 4.54 5.01 -8.88
N ASP A 99 5.47 5.77 -9.50
CA ASP A 99 5.59 7.22 -9.34
C ASP A 99 4.30 7.96 -9.77
N ASP A 100 3.75 7.62 -10.95
CA ASP A 100 2.47 8.15 -11.45
C ASP A 100 1.30 7.87 -10.48
N ARG A 101 1.37 6.74 -9.75
CA ARG A 101 0.29 6.31 -8.85
C ARG A 101 0.43 6.88 -7.45
N GLU A 102 1.65 7.00 -6.93
CA GLU A 102 1.94 7.62 -5.64
C GLU A 102 1.61 9.11 -5.69
N THR A 103 1.95 9.80 -6.78
CA THR A 103 1.60 11.21 -6.99
C THR A 103 0.09 11.45 -7.07
N ILE A 104 -0.67 10.65 -7.83
CA ILE A 104 -2.15 10.74 -7.86
C ILE A 104 -2.77 10.52 -6.46
N LEU A 105 -2.31 9.50 -5.72
CA LEU A 105 -2.84 9.22 -4.37
C LEU A 105 -2.48 10.29 -3.34
N LEU A 106 -1.38 11.03 -3.54
CA LEU A 106 -1.02 12.19 -2.71
C LEU A 106 -1.89 13.42 -3.05
N ASP A 107 -2.22 13.64 -4.31
CA ASP A 107 -3.09 14.74 -4.77
C ASP A 107 -4.56 14.53 -4.36
N ASP A 108 -5.07 13.30 -4.50
CA ASP A 108 -6.38 12.87 -3.97
C ASP A 108 -6.47 13.10 -2.45
N LEU A 109 -5.38 12.82 -1.70
CA LEU A 109 -5.34 12.97 -0.26
C LEU A 109 -5.21 14.43 0.18
N ALA A 110 -4.42 15.24 -0.53
CA ALA A 110 -4.32 16.67 -0.29
C ALA A 110 -5.68 17.36 -0.51
N THR A 111 -6.37 17.01 -1.60
CA THR A 111 -7.72 17.49 -1.91
C THR A 111 -8.70 17.16 -0.79
N GLN A 112 -8.72 15.92 -0.30
CA GLN A 112 -9.58 15.51 0.83
C GLN A 112 -9.27 16.26 2.13
N VAL A 113 -8.00 16.60 2.40
CA VAL A 113 -7.62 17.38 3.59
C VAL A 113 -8.10 18.82 3.51
N ASP A 114 -7.96 19.47 2.35
CA ASP A 114 -8.45 20.85 2.17
C ASP A 114 -9.98 20.92 2.10
N GLU A 115 -10.67 19.94 1.51
CA GLU A 115 -12.14 19.82 1.58
C GLU A 115 -12.63 19.66 3.02
N ALA A 116 -12.04 18.74 3.80
CA ALA A 116 -12.42 18.51 5.20
C ALA A 116 -12.24 19.76 6.06
N LYS A 117 -11.12 20.47 5.88
CA LYS A 117 -10.77 21.72 6.57
C LYS A 117 -11.70 22.88 6.21
N ASN A 118 -12.12 22.98 4.94
CA ASN A 118 -13.09 23.98 4.50
C ASN A 118 -14.49 23.70 5.07
N GLU A 119 -14.91 22.44 5.13
CA GLU A 119 -16.18 22.05 5.76
C GLU A 119 -16.14 22.21 7.29
N GLU A 120 -15.01 21.98 7.95
CA GLU A 120 -14.81 22.30 9.38
C GLU A 120 -14.96 23.80 9.66
N MET A 121 -14.29 24.65 8.87
CA MET A 121 -14.45 26.11 8.94
C MET A 121 -15.90 26.55 8.70
N ARG A 122 -16.60 25.90 7.76
CA ARG A 122 -18.01 26.17 7.48
C ARG A 122 -18.91 25.74 8.65
N ARG A 123 -18.62 24.64 9.33
CA ARG A 123 -19.37 24.19 10.53
C ARG A 123 -19.20 25.16 11.69
N ALA A 124 -17.97 25.53 12.04
CA ALA A 124 -17.70 26.53 13.08
C ALA A 124 -18.46 27.84 12.81
N SER A 125 -18.42 28.33 11.55
CA SER A 125 -19.16 29.52 11.13
C SER A 125 -20.69 29.37 11.29
N THR A 126 -21.24 28.17 11.07
CA THR A 126 -22.66 27.90 11.32
C THR A 126 -23.00 27.70 12.79
N GLU A 127 -22.08 27.19 13.62
CA GLU A 127 -22.27 26.99 15.06
C GLU A 127 -22.27 28.33 15.80
N ASP A 128 -21.34 29.25 15.50
CA ASP A 128 -21.41 30.64 15.98
C ASP A 128 -22.74 31.31 15.56
N SER A 129 -23.17 31.08 14.32
CA SER A 129 -24.42 31.63 13.78
C SER A 129 -25.68 31.04 14.42
N THR A 130 -25.67 29.79 14.89
CA THR A 130 -26.80 29.17 15.60
C THR A 130 -26.76 29.45 17.10
N ALA A 131 -25.58 29.63 17.70
CA ALA A 131 -25.42 30.11 19.07
C ALA A 131 -25.97 31.54 19.22
N ALA A 132 -25.53 32.48 18.38
CA ALA A 132 -26.06 33.85 18.39
C ALA A 132 -27.59 33.91 18.18
N ARG A 133 -28.12 33.00 17.35
CA ARG A 133 -29.59 32.87 17.14
C ARG A 133 -30.31 32.20 18.30
N SER A 134 -29.70 31.25 19.01
CA SER A 134 -30.33 30.59 20.16
C SER A 134 -30.32 31.47 21.40
N GLU A 135 -29.29 32.31 21.59
CA GLU A 135 -29.28 33.38 22.59
C GLU A 135 -30.36 34.43 22.30
N GLN A 136 -30.44 34.91 21.05
CA GLN A 136 -31.48 35.87 20.64
C GLN A 136 -32.90 35.29 20.76
N ALA A 137 -33.11 34.03 20.36
CA ALA A 137 -34.39 33.35 20.53
C ALA A 137 -34.71 33.09 22.01
N GLY A 138 -33.72 32.74 22.84
CA GLY A 138 -33.89 32.60 24.29
C GLY A 138 -34.32 33.90 24.95
N ALA A 139 -33.70 35.03 24.60
CA ALA A 139 -34.10 36.34 25.07
C ALA A 139 -35.56 36.69 24.67
N LEU A 140 -35.94 36.42 23.42
CA LEU A 140 -37.31 36.63 22.94
C LEU A 140 -38.33 35.70 23.62
N VAL A 141 -38.00 34.42 23.82
CA VAL A 141 -38.87 33.46 24.51
C VAL A 141 -39.04 33.81 25.99
N CYS A 142 -38.00 34.33 26.66
CA CYS A 142 -38.14 34.85 28.02
C CYS A 142 -39.07 36.08 28.06
N ASP A 143 -38.90 37.04 27.15
CA ASP A 143 -39.73 38.25 27.09
C ASP A 143 -41.19 37.97 26.64
N GLU A 144 -41.41 36.97 25.79
CA GLU A 144 -42.73 36.50 25.37
C GLU A 144 -43.41 35.62 26.43
N ALA A 145 -42.69 34.72 27.12
CA ALA A 145 -43.24 33.94 28.22
C ALA A 145 -43.67 34.82 29.42
N MET A 146 -43.01 35.97 29.61
CA MET A 146 -43.43 37.01 30.56
C MET A 146 -44.69 37.78 30.10
N LYS A 147 -45.19 37.55 28.89
CA LYS A 147 -46.38 38.18 28.30
C LYS A 147 -47.51 37.19 27.97
N SER A 148 -47.18 35.92 27.70
CA SER A 148 -48.08 34.94 27.08
C SER A 148 -48.53 33.82 28.01
N GLN A 149 -49.69 34.00 28.67
CA GLN A 149 -50.44 32.92 29.31
C GLN A 149 -51.84 32.77 28.68
N GLY A 150 -51.96 32.10 27.52
CA GLY A 150 -53.25 32.08 26.78
C GLY A 150 -53.52 31.10 25.61
N LYS A 151 -53.60 29.77 25.86
CA LYS A 151 -54.51 28.76 25.21
C LYS A 151 -54.48 28.46 23.66
N ARG A 152 -53.99 27.24 23.26
CA ARG A 152 -54.52 26.14 22.32
C ARG A 152 -55.35 26.48 21.03
N LYS A 153 -55.47 25.74 19.89
CA LYS A 153 -54.95 24.55 19.09
C LYS A 153 -55.73 24.61 17.69
N ALA A 154 -55.70 23.81 16.59
CA ALA A 154 -55.11 22.51 16.14
C ALA A 154 -55.15 22.35 14.57
N GLU A 155 -54.41 21.36 14.02
CA GLU A 155 -54.71 20.31 12.98
C GLU A 155 -55.79 20.43 11.84
N ASP A 156 -55.77 19.69 10.70
CA ASP A 156 -54.72 19.03 9.85
C ASP A 156 -55.32 18.31 8.58
N GLY A 157 -54.48 17.91 7.60
CA GLY A 157 -54.69 16.83 6.56
C GLY A 157 -55.72 16.98 5.43
N ASP A 158 -55.93 16.04 4.48
CA ASP A 158 -55.09 15.01 3.78
C ASP A 158 -55.93 14.35 2.62
N GLY A 159 -55.34 13.55 1.70
CA GLY A 159 -56.10 12.63 0.80
C GLY A 159 -55.40 12.03 -0.45
N GLU A 160 -55.47 10.70 -0.63
CA GLU A 160 -54.79 9.89 -1.68
C GLU A 160 -55.75 8.91 -2.42
N SER A 161 -55.38 8.37 -3.61
CA SER A 161 -56.11 7.26 -4.27
C SER A 161 -55.23 6.37 -5.19
N ASN A 162 -55.69 5.17 -5.56
CA ASN A 162 -54.84 4.01 -5.91
C ASN A 162 -55.31 3.21 -7.16
N ALA A 163 -54.42 2.53 -7.92
CA ALA A 163 -54.78 1.86 -9.19
C ALA A 163 -53.98 0.59 -9.63
N SER A 164 -54.67 -0.56 -9.66
CA SER A 164 -54.65 -1.67 -10.65
C SER A 164 -53.36 -2.22 -11.34
N GLY A 165 -52.14 -2.01 -10.83
CA GLY A 165 -50.90 -2.46 -11.51
C GLY A 165 -50.41 -3.92 -11.29
N GLY A 166 -51.09 -4.72 -10.47
CA GLY A 166 -50.41 -5.75 -9.66
C GLY A 166 -49.84 -7.03 -10.32
N ASN A 167 -50.48 -7.60 -11.35
CA ASN A 167 -50.15 -8.99 -11.74
C ASN A 167 -48.94 -9.13 -12.67
N MET A 168 -48.78 -8.24 -13.65
CA MET A 168 -47.56 -8.22 -14.49
C MET A 168 -46.33 -7.83 -13.66
N LEU A 169 -46.52 -6.91 -12.71
CA LEU A 169 -45.50 -6.51 -11.74
C LEU A 169 -45.00 -7.71 -10.93
N LYS A 170 -45.88 -8.55 -10.38
CA LYS A 170 -45.48 -9.76 -9.62
C LYS A 170 -44.59 -10.73 -10.42
N ILE A 171 -44.86 -10.95 -11.70
CA ILE A 171 -44.04 -11.83 -12.55
C ILE A 171 -42.66 -11.19 -12.76
N LEU A 172 -42.61 -9.89 -13.03
CA LEU A 172 -41.36 -9.14 -13.20
C LEU A 172 -40.53 -9.10 -11.89
N THR A 173 -41.18 -8.93 -10.74
CA THR A 173 -40.57 -9.03 -9.42
C THR A 173 -39.97 -10.41 -9.18
N LEU A 174 -40.69 -11.50 -9.46
CA LEU A 174 -40.18 -12.86 -9.26
C LEU A 174 -38.98 -13.19 -10.16
N MET A 175 -38.98 -12.72 -11.42
CA MET A 175 -37.81 -12.84 -12.30
C MET A 175 -36.62 -12.03 -11.79
N ASN A 176 -36.85 -10.80 -11.28
CA ASN A 176 -35.80 -9.98 -10.70
C ASN A 176 -35.24 -10.58 -9.41
N GLU A 177 -36.08 -11.09 -8.50
CA GLU A 177 -35.65 -11.68 -7.22
C GLU A 177 -34.86 -12.98 -7.44
N GLY A 178 -35.28 -13.82 -8.40
CA GLY A 178 -34.53 -15.00 -8.80
C GLY A 178 -33.11 -14.65 -9.28
N ASN A 179 -33.00 -13.68 -10.19
CA ASN A 179 -31.71 -13.18 -10.66
C ASN A 179 -30.87 -12.53 -9.54
N ARG A 180 -31.52 -11.81 -8.62
CA ARG A 180 -30.88 -11.16 -7.47
C ARG A 180 -30.21 -12.18 -6.55
N SER A 181 -30.92 -13.24 -6.17
CA SER A 181 -30.37 -14.30 -5.30
C SER A 181 -29.13 -14.99 -5.88
N VAL A 182 -29.06 -15.15 -7.22
CA VAL A 182 -27.89 -15.70 -7.93
C VAL A 182 -26.73 -14.70 -7.96
N LEU A 183 -27.02 -13.40 -8.13
CA LEU A 183 -26.02 -12.34 -8.05
C LEU A 183 -25.46 -12.18 -6.63
N ASP A 184 -26.32 -12.25 -5.61
CA ASP A 184 -25.94 -12.17 -4.19
C ASP A 184 -25.09 -13.37 -3.77
N LEU A 185 -25.43 -14.59 -4.22
CA LEU A 185 -24.58 -15.77 -4.01
C LEU A 185 -23.22 -15.64 -4.70
N ARG A 186 -23.18 -15.10 -5.92
CA ARG A 186 -21.93 -14.85 -6.65
C ARG A 186 -21.07 -13.78 -5.96
N LYS A 187 -21.70 -12.71 -5.46
CA LYS A 187 -21.06 -11.66 -4.66
C LYS A 187 -20.47 -12.23 -3.36
N PHE A 188 -21.24 -13.04 -2.62
CA PHE A 188 -20.77 -13.72 -1.41
C PHE A 188 -19.58 -14.65 -1.68
N MET A 189 -19.61 -15.44 -2.76
CA MET A 189 -18.47 -16.29 -3.12
C MET A 189 -17.21 -15.48 -3.41
N PHE A 190 -17.32 -14.38 -4.17
CA PHE A 190 -16.21 -13.49 -4.50
C PHE A 190 -15.67 -12.72 -3.27
N GLU A 191 -16.56 -12.25 -2.40
CA GLU A 191 -16.19 -11.59 -1.13
C GLU A 191 -15.43 -12.55 -0.19
N ARG A 192 -15.85 -13.82 -0.13
CA ARG A 192 -15.18 -14.89 0.62
C ARG A 192 -13.84 -15.28 0.00
N GLU A 193 -13.74 -15.32 -1.32
CA GLU A 193 -12.49 -15.60 -2.05
C GLU A 193 -11.44 -14.49 -1.85
N LEU A 194 -11.88 -13.24 -1.76
CA LEU A 194 -11.04 -12.09 -1.41
C LEU A 194 -10.72 -11.96 0.10
N GLU A 195 -11.32 -12.78 0.97
CA GLU A 195 -11.19 -12.61 2.41
C GLU A 195 -9.86 -13.14 2.97
N GLU A 196 -9.35 -14.27 2.48
CA GLU A 196 -8.03 -14.76 2.87
C GLU A 196 -6.88 -13.86 2.35
N PRO A 197 -6.88 -13.36 1.08
CA PRO A 197 -5.91 -12.36 0.62
C PRO A 197 -5.90 -11.04 1.40
N LYS A 198 -7.04 -10.63 2.00
CA LYS A 198 -7.07 -9.49 2.93
C LYS A 198 -6.41 -9.82 4.27
N LYS A 199 -6.68 -11.01 4.82
CA LYS A 199 -6.07 -11.47 6.08
C LYS A 199 -4.57 -11.65 5.95
N GLU A 200 -4.11 -12.21 4.83
CA GLU A 200 -2.70 -12.36 4.47
C GLU A 200 -2.01 -10.98 4.43
N ARG A 201 -2.52 -10.05 3.62
CA ARG A 201 -2.02 -8.66 3.57
C ARG A 201 -2.05 -7.94 4.92
N LYS A 202 -3.07 -8.19 5.75
CA LYS A 202 -3.15 -7.62 7.09
C LYS A 202 -2.03 -8.16 7.99
N ARG A 203 -1.70 -9.45 7.92
CA ARG A 203 -0.57 -10.06 8.63
C ARG A 203 0.76 -9.51 8.14
N GLU A 204 0.96 -9.37 6.82
CA GLU A 204 2.18 -8.77 6.25
C GLU A 204 2.41 -7.34 6.80
N VAL A 205 1.35 -6.52 6.87
CA VAL A 205 1.43 -5.16 7.43
C VAL A 205 1.67 -5.17 8.94
N GLU A 206 1.12 -6.14 9.68
CA GLU A 206 1.32 -6.29 11.12
C GLU A 206 2.75 -6.77 11.45
N GLU A 207 3.29 -7.72 10.67
CA GLU A 207 4.68 -8.19 10.71
C GLU A 207 5.66 -7.04 10.43
N LEU A 208 5.45 -6.28 9.33
CA LEU A 208 6.27 -5.10 9.00
C LEU A 208 6.21 -4.01 10.09
N GLN A 209 5.08 -3.85 10.79
CA GLN A 209 5.00 -2.94 11.94
C GLN A 209 5.75 -3.46 13.16
N CYS A 210 5.79 -4.77 13.40
CA CYS A 210 6.60 -5.38 14.46
C CYS A 210 8.10 -5.21 14.16
N ASP A 211 8.53 -5.56 12.95
CA ASP A 211 9.89 -5.35 12.44
C ASP A 211 10.36 -3.90 12.61
N PHE A 212 9.50 -2.93 12.26
CA PHE A 212 9.83 -1.50 12.40
C PHE A 212 9.95 -1.07 13.87
N LYS A 213 9.12 -1.61 14.76
CA LYS A 213 9.18 -1.35 16.22
C LYS A 213 10.44 -1.96 16.81
N GLU A 214 10.78 -3.20 16.48
CA GLU A 214 11.99 -3.88 16.96
C GLU A 214 13.25 -3.12 16.54
N ARG A 215 13.40 -2.82 15.24
CA ARG A 215 14.51 -2.00 14.72
C ARG A 215 14.54 -0.57 15.29
N LYS A 216 13.48 -0.07 15.93
CA LYS A 216 13.48 1.19 16.68
C LYS A 216 14.00 0.97 18.11
N MET A 217 13.57 -0.09 18.78
CA MET A 217 14.06 -0.48 20.11
C MET A 217 15.55 -0.82 20.09
N ASP A 218 16.05 -1.51 19.06
CA ASP A 218 17.46 -1.89 18.98
C ASP A 218 18.40 -0.70 18.79
N ARG A 219 18.04 0.24 17.90
CA ARG A 219 18.77 1.51 17.77
C ARG A 219 18.72 2.34 19.06
N GLN A 220 17.63 2.27 19.82
CA GLN A 220 17.55 2.93 21.14
C GLN A 220 18.49 2.26 22.15
N ARG A 221 18.56 0.93 22.18
CA ARG A 221 19.49 0.16 23.03
C ARG A 221 20.95 0.42 22.66
N GLU A 222 21.29 0.44 21.38
CA GLU A 222 22.66 0.75 20.90
C GLU A 222 23.11 2.16 21.31
N VAL A 223 22.21 3.16 21.25
CA VAL A 223 22.49 4.52 21.74
C VAL A 223 22.67 4.56 23.26
N GLU A 224 21.85 3.83 24.02
CA GLU A 224 21.95 3.74 25.48
C GLU A 224 23.24 3.02 25.94
N GLU A 225 23.68 1.99 25.21
CA GLU A 225 24.94 1.27 25.45
C GLU A 225 26.15 2.19 25.21
N ARG A 226 26.19 2.87 24.05
CA ARG A 226 27.23 3.87 23.74
C ARG A 226 27.28 5.02 24.73
N GLN A 227 26.14 5.42 25.31
CA GLN A 227 26.10 6.43 26.37
C GLN A 227 26.75 5.93 27.67
N LYS A 228 26.52 4.67 28.07
CA LYS A 228 27.16 4.07 29.24
C LYS A 228 28.67 3.91 29.05
N ASP A 229 29.12 3.50 27.87
CA ASP A 229 30.55 3.43 27.54
C ASP A 229 31.22 4.81 27.66
N HIS A 230 30.58 5.86 27.14
CA HIS A 230 31.08 7.24 27.28
C HIS A 230 31.06 7.73 28.74
N GLU A 231 30.08 7.33 29.55
CA GLU A 231 30.04 7.67 30.97
C GLU A 231 31.18 6.97 31.73
N VAL A 232 31.41 5.67 31.51
CA VAL A 232 32.52 4.91 32.11
C VAL A 232 33.87 5.50 31.73
N GLN A 233 34.07 5.89 30.46
CA GLN A 233 35.28 6.60 30.02
C GLN A 233 35.44 7.95 30.72
N MET A 234 34.35 8.71 30.91
CA MET A 234 34.37 9.99 31.62
C MET A 234 34.74 9.82 33.11
N GLN A 235 34.14 8.84 33.79
CA GLN A 235 34.45 8.52 35.19
C GLN A 235 35.91 8.07 35.35
N GLN A 236 36.42 7.23 34.43
CA GLN A 236 37.83 6.81 34.42
C GLN A 236 38.78 7.99 34.22
N MET A 237 38.46 8.91 33.30
CA MET A 237 39.24 10.13 33.07
C MET A 237 39.23 11.05 34.29
N GLN A 238 38.08 11.25 34.95
CA GLN A 238 37.97 12.05 36.17
C GLN A 238 38.79 11.45 37.33
N LEU A 239 38.75 10.12 37.50
CA LEU A 239 39.56 9.43 38.51
C LEU A 239 41.07 9.64 38.26
N MET A 240 41.51 9.53 37.01
CA MET A 240 42.91 9.78 36.62
C MET A 240 43.32 11.24 36.86
N GLN A 241 42.47 12.22 36.50
CA GLN A 241 42.72 13.65 36.75
C GLN A 241 42.79 13.96 38.26
N SER A 242 41.94 13.33 39.08
CA SER A 242 41.96 13.46 40.55
C SER A 242 43.25 12.86 41.15
N ALA A 243 43.67 11.68 40.68
CA ALA A 243 44.94 11.06 41.08
C ALA A 243 46.16 11.92 40.69
N MET A 244 46.18 12.49 39.48
CA MET A 244 47.23 13.43 39.06
C MET A 244 47.25 14.69 39.93
N THR A 245 46.08 15.28 40.21
CA THR A 245 45.96 16.50 41.01
C THR A 245 46.46 16.27 42.44
N THR A 246 46.07 15.16 43.08
CA THR A 246 46.51 14.83 44.45
C THR A 246 48.01 14.53 44.54
N VAL A 247 48.62 13.94 43.50
CA VAL A 247 50.08 13.76 43.41
C VAL A 247 50.80 15.10 43.22
N LEU A 248 50.30 15.99 42.36
CA LEU A 248 50.86 17.33 42.18
C LEU A 248 50.79 18.15 43.47
N ASP A 249 49.64 18.15 44.15
CA ASP A 249 49.45 18.76 45.48
C ASP A 249 50.47 18.24 46.51
N ALA A 250 50.73 16.93 46.53
CA ALA A 250 51.66 16.29 47.45
C ALA A 250 53.14 16.55 47.11
N LEU A 251 53.45 16.93 45.87
CA LEU A 251 54.77 17.40 45.44
C LEU A 251 54.96 18.88 45.78
N VAL A 252 53.96 19.73 45.50
CA VAL A 252 53.99 21.17 45.84
C VAL A 252 54.12 21.39 47.35
N LYS A 253 53.45 20.57 48.18
CA LYS A 253 53.55 20.62 49.65
C LYS A 253 54.88 20.09 50.23
N LYS A 254 55.84 19.72 49.38
CA LYS A 254 57.20 19.25 49.76
C LYS A 254 58.33 20.17 49.26
N LEU A 255 57.99 21.30 48.65
CA LEU A 255 58.89 22.37 48.22
C LEU A 255 58.76 23.57 49.17
#